data_AF-A0A396IDN3-F1
#
_entry.id   AF-A0A396IDN3-F1
#
_cell.length_a   1.000
_cell.length_b   1.000
_cell.length_c   1.000
_cell.angle_alpha   90.00
_cell.angle_beta   90.00
_cell.angle_gamma   90.00
#
_symmetry.space_group_name_H-M   'P 1'
#
loop_
_entity.id
_entity.type
_entity.pdbx_description
1 polymer ?
#
loop_
_entity_poly.entity_id
_entity_poly.type
_entity_poly.pdbx_seq_one_letter_code
_entity_poly.pdbx_strand_id
1 'polypeptide(L)'
;MESCFFACLLVLVRRYVYHDVVQLGDLEKLIDCSNIQAYTINGAKVIFLNERVQSRSCKGTTTAANANSFCCTCDRILQDPFHFCSLSCKVIYA
;
A
#
# COMPACT_ATOMS: atom_id res chain seq x y z
N MET A 1 0.21 6.11 35.52
CA MET A 1 -1.20 6.03 35.07
C MET A 1 -1.54 7.10 34.02
N GLU A 2 -0.58 7.58 33.20
CA GLU A 2 -0.81 8.67 32.23
C GLU A 2 -0.01 8.41 30.93
N SER A 3 -0.16 7.21 30.35
CA SER A 3 0.44 6.92 29.03
C SER A 3 -0.43 6.01 28.16
N CYS A 4 -1.61 5.61 28.66
CA CYS A 4 -2.56 4.77 27.92
C CYS A 4 -3.60 5.56 27.11
N PHE A 5 -3.65 6.89 27.20
CA PHE A 5 -4.72 7.69 26.56
C PHE A 5 -4.38 8.29 25.19
N PHE A 6 -3.12 8.31 24.75
CA PHE A 6 -2.72 8.96 23.49
C PHE A 6 -2.28 8.00 22.38
N ALA A 7 -2.38 6.68 22.61
CA ALA A 7 -1.97 5.65 21.65
C ALA A 7 -3.11 5.13 20.75
N CYS A 8 -4.33 5.66 20.86
CA CYS A 8 -5.51 5.02 20.27
C CYS A 8 -5.94 5.50 18.87
N LEU A 9 -5.43 6.61 18.32
CA LEU A 9 -5.84 7.02 16.96
C LEU A 9 -4.86 7.98 16.26
N LEU A 10 -3.55 7.84 16.48
CA LEU A 10 -2.58 8.59 15.70
C LEU A 10 -2.00 7.69 14.62
N VAL A 11 -2.61 7.74 13.43
CA VAL A 11 -1.98 7.22 12.21
C VAL A 11 -0.79 8.12 11.90
N LEU A 12 0.41 7.66 12.24
CA LEU A 12 1.64 8.38 11.93
C LEU A 12 1.93 8.21 10.44
N VAL A 13 1.59 9.23 9.65
CA VAL A 13 1.99 9.31 8.24
C VAL A 13 3.48 9.62 8.18
N ARG A 14 4.28 8.65 7.74
CA ARG A 14 5.71 8.86 7.50
C ARG A 14 5.90 9.28 6.06
N ARG A 15 6.50 10.46 5.87
CA ARG A 15 6.87 10.94 4.54
C ARG A 15 8.22 10.37 4.14
N TYR A 16 8.25 9.48 3.17
CA TYR A 16 9.49 8.90 2.66
C TYR A 16 9.80 9.47 1.28
N VAL A 17 10.74 10.41 1.25
CA VAL A 17 11.33 11.12 0.09
C VAL A 17 10.30 11.83 -0.82
N TYR A 18 9.27 11.15 -1.32
CA TYR A 18 8.17 11.69 -2.14
C TYR A 18 6.80 11.01 -1.92
N HIS A 19 6.69 10.05 -1.00
CA HIS A 19 5.46 9.30 -0.80
C HIS A 19 5.03 9.25 0.67
N ASP A 20 3.73 9.41 0.87
CA ASP A 20 3.09 9.22 2.16
C ASP A 20 2.82 7.72 2.35
N VAL A 21 3.40 7.17 3.42
CA VAL A 21 3.22 5.77 3.82
C VAL A 21 2.71 5.68 5.24
N VAL A 22 1.93 4.64 5.51
CA VAL A 22 1.43 4.29 6.83
C VAL A 22 1.80 2.86 7.13
N GLN A 23 2.13 2.58 8.39
CA GLN A 23 2.44 1.24 8.83
C GLN A 23 1.19 0.35 8.78
N LEU A 24 1.34 -0.85 8.21
CA LEU A 24 0.23 -1.79 8.00
C LEU A 24 -0.58 -2.02 9.28
N GLY A 25 0.09 -2.27 10.40
CA GLY A 25 -0.57 -2.57 11.67
C GLY A 25 -1.38 -1.42 12.29
N ASP A 26 -1.15 -0.17 11.88
CA ASP A 26 -2.01 0.94 12.30
C ASP A 26 -3.19 1.14 11.34
N LEU A 27 -2.98 0.88 10.05
CA LEU A 27 -4.02 0.96 9.03
C LEU A 27 -5.04 -0.17 9.16
N GLU A 28 -4.61 -1.39 9.46
CA GLU A 28 -5.46 -2.57 9.67
C GLU A 28 -6.45 -2.40 10.83
N LYS A 29 -6.14 -1.55 11.81
CA LYS A 29 -7.05 -1.23 12.92
C LYS A 29 -8.22 -0.33 12.49
N LEU A 30 -8.10 0.34 11.34
CA LEU A 30 -9.03 1.36 10.86
C LEU A 30 -9.77 0.94 9.60
N ILE A 31 -9.07 0.26 8.69
CA ILE A 31 -9.55 -0.08 7.36
C ILE A 31 -9.10 -1.50 7.04
N ASP A 32 -9.99 -2.28 6.43
CA ASP A 32 -9.61 -3.58 5.86
C ASP A 32 -8.51 -3.40 4.79
N CYS A 33 -7.36 -4.03 4.98
CA CYS A 33 -6.21 -3.95 4.09
C CYS A 33 -5.98 -5.22 3.25
N SER A 34 -6.84 -6.24 3.34
CA SER A 34 -6.58 -7.57 2.74
C SER A 34 -6.27 -7.54 1.24
N ASN A 35 -6.87 -6.61 0.50
CA ASN A 35 -6.71 -6.51 -0.96
C ASN A 35 -5.65 -5.49 -1.40
N ILE A 36 -4.98 -4.82 -0.46
CA ILE A 36 -3.96 -3.80 -0.74
C ILE A 36 -2.57 -4.41 -0.58
N GLN A 37 -1.70 -4.25 -1.57
CA GLN A 37 -0.33 -4.71 -1.48
C GLN A 37 0.46 -3.90 -0.43
N ALA A 38 0.96 -4.58 0.59
CA ALA A 38 1.90 -4.01 1.56
C ALA A 38 3.34 -4.15 1.08
N TYR A 39 4.17 -3.14 1.34
CA TYR A 39 5.58 -3.10 0.98
C TYR A 39 6.46 -3.10 2.22
N THR A 40 7.61 -3.74 2.16
CA THR A 40 8.62 -3.68 3.23
C THR A 40 9.57 -2.52 2.95
N ILE A 41 9.55 -1.49 3.80
CA ILE A 41 10.48 -0.35 3.75
C ILE A 41 11.22 -0.27 5.08
N ASN A 42 12.56 -0.31 5.05
CA ASN A 42 13.41 -0.29 6.25
C ASN A 42 13.00 -1.33 7.30
N GLY A 43 12.59 -2.52 6.85
CA GLY A 43 12.17 -3.62 7.73
C GLY A 43 10.73 -3.53 8.26
N ALA A 44 9.99 -2.46 7.98
CA ALA A 44 8.59 -2.31 8.38
C ALA A 44 7.65 -2.56 7.20
N LYS A 45 6.51 -3.23 7.45
CA LYS A 45 5.41 -3.35 6.49
C LYS A 45 4.61 -2.06 6.46
N VAL A 46 4.53 -1.44 5.30
CA VAL A 46 3.83 -0.17 5.08
C VAL A 46 2.93 -0.24 3.83
N ILE A 47 1.90 0.58 3.83
CA ILE A 47 1.00 0.80 2.69
C ILE A 47 1.16 2.24 2.22
N PHE A 48 1.17 2.42 0.89
CA PHE A 48 1.14 3.75 0.28
C PHE A 48 -0.27 4.33 0.35
N LEU A 49 -0.39 5.60 0.76
CA LEU A 49 -1.68 6.29 0.72
C LEU A 49 -2.11 6.57 -0.70
N ASN A 50 -1.18 7.06 -1.52
CA ASN A 50 -1.44 7.49 -2.89
C ASN A 50 -0.79 6.55 -3.90
N GLU A 51 -1.33 6.54 -5.12
CA GLU A 51 -0.69 5.88 -6.24
C GLU A 51 0.71 6.45 -6.49
N ARG A 52 1.62 5.58 -6.92
CA ARG A 52 2.97 5.98 -7.27
C ARG A 52 3.03 6.20 -8.77
N VAL A 53 3.59 7.34 -9.21
CA VAL A 53 3.85 7.61 -10.63
C VAL A 53 4.72 6.47 -11.16
N GLN A 54 4.19 5.72 -12.13
CA GLN A 54 4.94 4.65 -12.76
C GLN A 54 5.87 5.30 -13.78
N SER A 55 7.19 5.17 -13.57
CA SER A 55 8.18 5.44 -14.62
C SER A 55 7.71 4.73 -15.89
N ARG A 56 7.52 5.47 -16.99
CA ARG A 56 7.08 4.95 -18.30
C ARG A 56 8.10 3.94 -18.83
N SER A 57 8.04 2.71 -18.34
CA SER A 57 8.87 1.60 -18.81
C SER A 57 8.33 0.28 -18.25
N CYS A 58 7.12 -0.09 -18.69
CA CYS A 58 6.67 -1.47 -18.61
C CYS A 58 5.96 -1.88 -19.91
N LYS A 59 6.66 -1.71 -21.03
CA LYS A 59 6.59 -2.68 -22.14
C LYS A 59 7.72 -3.68 -21.87
N GLY A 60 7.41 -4.83 -21.29
CA GLY A 60 8.44 -5.79 -20.92
C GLY A 60 7.93 -7.01 -20.17
N THR A 61 7.33 -7.91 -20.94
CA THR A 61 7.50 -9.37 -20.83
C THR A 61 7.03 -10.08 -19.57
N THR A 62 5.98 -10.87 -19.81
CA THR A 62 5.41 -12.00 -19.07
C THR A 62 6.40 -13.15 -18.79
N THR A 63 7.55 -12.89 -18.17
CA THR A 63 8.53 -13.95 -17.84
C THR A 63 9.10 -13.80 -16.43
N ALA A 64 8.30 -14.13 -15.43
CA ALA A 64 8.78 -14.66 -14.15
C ALA A 64 7.59 -15.31 -13.43
N ALA A 65 7.50 -16.63 -13.50
CA ALA A 65 6.97 -17.66 -12.58
C ALA A 65 5.95 -17.37 -11.44
N ASN A 66 5.40 -16.17 -11.24
CA ASN A 66 4.30 -15.92 -10.31
C ASN A 66 3.16 -15.22 -11.05
N ALA A 67 1.93 -15.64 -10.78
CA ALA A 67 0.75 -14.92 -11.21
C ALA A 67 0.89 -13.47 -10.70
N ASN A 68 0.90 -12.53 -11.64
CA ASN A 68 0.94 -11.11 -11.35
C ASN A 68 -0.43 -10.55 -11.72
N SER A 69 -1.15 -10.08 -10.72
CA SER A 69 -2.41 -9.36 -10.86
C SER A 69 -2.14 -7.89 -11.23
N PHE A 70 -3.17 -7.21 -11.75
CA PHE A 70 -3.12 -5.79 -12.04
C PHE A 70 -3.97 -5.01 -11.04
N CYS A 71 -3.52 -3.82 -10.67
CA CYS A 71 -4.28 -2.91 -9.83
C CYS A 71 -5.54 -2.45 -10.55
N CYS A 72 -6.72 -2.60 -9.93
CA CYS A 72 -8.00 -2.29 -10.57
C CYS A 72 -8.23 -0.81 -10.93
N THR A 73 -7.39 0.11 -10.44
CA THR A 73 -7.56 1.56 -10.64
C THR A 73 -6.50 2.16 -11.57
N CYS A 74 -5.27 1.66 -11.54
CA CYS A 74 -4.13 2.28 -12.22
C CYS A 74 -3.29 1.29 -13.04
N ASP A 75 -3.76 0.05 -13.21
CA ASP A 75 -3.13 -1.01 -14.01
C ASP A 75 -1.68 -1.35 -13.62
N ARG A 76 -1.25 -0.93 -12.43
CA ARG A 76 0.06 -1.27 -11.88
C ARG A 76 0.13 -2.77 -11.63
N ILE A 77 1.24 -3.38 -12.00
CA ILE A 77 1.54 -4.79 -11.73
C ILE A 77 1.67 -5.01 -10.22
N LEU A 78 0.92 -5.97 -9.70
CA LEU A 78 0.87 -6.40 -8.31
C LEU A 78 1.31 -7.86 -8.18
N GLN A 79 1.59 -8.26 -6.95
CA GLN A 79 1.76 -9.68 -6.60
C GLN A 79 0.38 -10.27 -6.31
N ASP A 80 0.10 -11.48 -6.80
CA ASP A 80 -1.07 -12.22 -6.34
C ASP A 80 -1.00 -12.48 -4.83
N PRO A 81 -2.13 -12.40 -4.09
CA PRO A 81 -3.52 -12.20 -4.53
C PRO A 81 -4.04 -10.76 -4.40
N PHE A 82 -3.18 -9.73 -4.50
CA PHE A 82 -3.59 -8.35 -4.24
C PHE A 82 -4.28 -7.70 -5.46
N HIS A 83 -5.22 -6.78 -5.19
CA HIS A 83 -6.00 -6.08 -6.22
C HIS A 83 -5.75 -4.57 -6.27
N PHE A 84 -5.15 -4.00 -5.23
CA PHE A 84 -4.88 -2.57 -5.13
C PHE A 84 -3.42 -2.29 -4.76
N CYS A 85 -2.83 -1.27 -5.39
CA CYS A 85 -1.44 -0.87 -5.11
C CYS A 85 -1.30 0.12 -3.94
N SER A 86 -2.38 0.81 -3.58
CA SER A 86 -2.41 1.88 -2.59
C SER A 86 -3.80 2.02 -2.00
N LEU A 87 -3.90 2.72 -0.87
CA LEU A 87 -5.18 3.02 -0.22
C LEU A 87 -6.09 3.84 -1.14
N SER A 88 -5.56 4.85 -1.83
CA SER A 88 -6.33 5.69 -2.76
C SER A 88 -6.96 4.85 -3.88
N CYS A 89 -6.24 3.87 -4.43
CA CYS A 89 -6.79 2.98 -5.45
C CYS A 89 -7.98 2.16 -4.92
N LYS A 90 -7.89 1.66 -3.67
CA LYS A 90 -9.02 0.93 -3.06
C LYS A 90 -10.22 1.84 -2.81
N VAL A 91 -9.99 3.07 -2.34
CA VAL A 91 -11.07 4.04 -2.03
C VAL A 91 -11.74 4.59 -3.29
N ILE A 92 -10.98 4.84 -4.37
CA ILE A 92 -11.56 5.32 -5.64
C ILE A 92 -12.42 4.25 -6.32
N TYR A 93 -12.10 2.98 -6.11
CA TYR A 93 -12.83 1.86 -6.69
C TYR A 93 -14.19 1.59 -6.01
N ALA A 94 -14.33 1.96 -4.73
CA ALA A 94 -15.55 1.76 -3.93
C ALA A 94 -16.55 2.91 -4.12
#